data_AF-A0AAU6NNE8-F1
#
_entry.id   AF-A0AAU6NNE8-F1
#
_cell.length_a   1.000
_cell.length_b   1.000
_cell.length_c   1.000
_cell.angle_alpha   90.00
_cell.angle_beta   90.00
_cell.angle_gamma   90.00
#
_symmetry.space_group_name_H-M   'P 1'
#
loop_
_entity.id
_entity.type
_entity.pdbx_description
1 polymer ?
#
loop_
_entity_poly.entity_id
_entity_poly.type
_entity_poly.pdbx_seq_one_letter_code
_entity_poly.pdbx_strand_id
1 'polypeptide(L)'
;MSLISGFVKSLSKLSMIGRALMLPISLLPAAGLLLAFGDKFHLPLMMNAGGVIFDNLPMLFAIGSAVGLASESGIAALSAAVSVFVTNITISTVLSITPEMASQGGKYAMVVGIPTLQMGVFGGLICGILAAWCYNRFHTMQLPEFLGFFSGKRFVAIATAFLSFLLGLLLPYVWQHIQSGIDALSVVVNGDNQAASTFIFGLVERALIPLGLHHIWYPSFWYSFGDYTTQAGQVIHGDQTIWFKMLEEGVKSFSSDTYQNAGKFMQGEFPLMLFALPAACLAMYHEAHTKNKKIAAGILFSAALTCFLTGITEPVEFTFIFVAPILYVFNAIMAGLAYMTMYLLHAHIAKSFSAGFIDYLSFGILPSFNGYQTNFLSAIIIGIPMALIYYFTFRFVIRRFDVKTPGRTEVTASANDKSDSELATEIIGLLGGAQNIDSVGSCITRLRLEVAKSEAVDRDGLNGLGARGVVFVGDNGIQVIFGARAQFIAQTMSTMIGK
;
A
#
# COMPACT_ATOMS: atom_id res chain seq x y z
N MET A 1 28.42 -10.23 -10.35
CA MET A 1 27.46 -11.06 -9.57
C MET A 1 27.24 -10.55 -8.13
N SER A 2 28.25 -10.13 -7.37
CA SER A 2 28.10 -9.64 -5.98
C SER A 2 27.23 -8.37 -5.79
N LEU A 3 27.34 -7.38 -6.69
CA LEU A 3 26.51 -6.17 -6.61
C LEU A 3 25.04 -6.43 -6.96
N ILE A 4 24.79 -7.28 -7.93
CA ILE A 4 23.42 -7.67 -8.36
C ILE A 4 22.76 -8.51 -7.26
N SER A 5 23.48 -9.46 -6.64
CA SER A 5 22.93 -10.23 -5.52
C SER A 5 22.69 -9.38 -4.27
N GLY A 6 23.54 -8.39 -4.01
CA GLY A 6 23.32 -7.40 -2.94
C GLY A 6 22.08 -6.53 -3.20
N PHE A 7 21.90 -6.06 -4.44
CA PHE A 7 20.75 -5.27 -4.87
C PHE A 7 19.44 -6.08 -4.78
N VAL A 8 19.45 -7.34 -5.23
CA VAL A 8 18.29 -8.24 -5.15
C VAL A 8 17.91 -8.57 -3.70
N LYS A 9 18.89 -8.81 -2.82
CA LYS A 9 18.62 -8.97 -1.38
C LYS A 9 18.04 -7.71 -0.74
N SER A 10 18.47 -6.52 -1.16
CA SER A 10 17.92 -5.24 -0.70
C SER A 10 16.47 -5.05 -1.15
N LEU A 11 16.17 -5.34 -2.42
CA LEU A 11 14.81 -5.31 -2.99
C LEU A 11 13.83 -6.25 -2.27
N SER A 12 14.26 -7.47 -1.95
CA SER A 12 13.43 -8.43 -1.19
C SER A 12 13.07 -7.90 0.20
N LYS A 13 14.04 -7.32 0.92
CA LYS A 13 13.81 -6.70 2.24
C LYS A 13 12.86 -5.50 2.16
N LEU A 14 13.03 -4.63 1.16
CA LEU A 14 12.13 -3.50 0.93
C LEU A 14 10.69 -3.95 0.61
N SER A 15 10.53 -5.04 -0.14
CA SER A 15 9.21 -5.62 -0.42
C SER A 15 8.53 -6.18 0.84
N MET A 16 9.29 -6.78 1.77
CA MET A 16 8.75 -7.22 3.06
C MET A 16 8.26 -6.05 3.91
N ILE A 17 8.99 -4.94 3.92
CA ILE A 17 8.54 -3.71 4.60
C ILE A 17 7.22 -3.22 3.98
N GLY A 18 7.14 -3.15 2.65
CA GLY A 18 5.90 -2.76 1.96
C GLY A 18 4.69 -3.65 2.32
N ARG A 19 4.88 -4.96 2.50
CA ARG A 19 3.82 -5.87 2.98
C ARG A 19 3.39 -5.54 4.42
N ALA A 20 4.34 -5.27 5.29
CA ALA A 20 4.06 -4.98 6.69
C ALA A 20 3.26 -3.67 6.86
N LEU A 21 3.41 -2.74 5.92
CA LEU A 21 2.62 -1.51 5.84
C LEU A 21 1.16 -1.72 5.40
N MET A 22 0.81 -2.86 4.79
CA MET A 22 -0.57 -3.07 4.29
C MET A 22 -1.61 -3.21 5.40
N LEU A 23 -1.25 -3.84 6.52
CA LEU A 23 -2.19 -4.06 7.63
C LEU A 23 -2.79 -2.74 8.17
N PRO A 24 -2.00 -1.72 8.55
CA PRO A 24 -2.55 -0.45 9.02
C PRO A 24 -3.26 0.31 7.91
N ILE A 25 -2.77 0.23 6.67
CA ILE A 25 -3.38 0.90 5.52
C ILE A 25 -4.78 0.32 5.21
N SER A 26 -5.00 -0.98 5.45
CA SER A 26 -6.29 -1.64 5.21
C SER A 26 -7.42 -1.16 6.14
N LEU A 27 -7.09 -0.44 7.21
CA LEU A 27 -8.06 0.16 8.14
C LEU A 27 -8.57 1.52 7.67
N LEU A 28 -7.82 2.19 6.78
CA LEU A 28 -8.15 3.53 6.29
C LEU A 28 -9.49 3.62 5.54
N PRO A 29 -9.93 2.62 4.74
CA PRO A 29 -11.26 2.65 4.14
C PRO A 29 -12.37 2.80 5.18
N ALA A 30 -12.31 2.04 6.27
CA ALA A 30 -13.31 2.11 7.33
C ALA A 30 -13.30 3.48 7.99
N ALA A 31 -12.11 4.01 8.31
CA ALA A 31 -11.94 5.34 8.88
C ALA A 31 -12.50 6.44 7.96
N GLY A 32 -12.17 6.38 6.67
CA GLY A 32 -12.63 7.33 5.67
C GLY A 32 -14.14 7.28 5.48
N LEU A 33 -14.75 6.09 5.43
CA LEU A 33 -16.20 5.96 5.33
C LEU A 33 -16.92 6.55 6.54
N LEU A 34 -16.39 6.31 7.75
CA LEU A 34 -16.92 6.93 8.97
C LEU A 34 -16.87 8.47 8.89
N LEU A 35 -15.76 9.04 8.42
CA LEU A 35 -15.65 10.49 8.19
C LEU A 35 -16.63 10.99 7.12
N ALA A 36 -16.68 10.35 5.95
CA ALA A 36 -17.49 10.81 4.81
C ALA A 36 -18.99 10.79 5.13
N PHE A 37 -19.48 9.68 5.70
CA PHE A 37 -20.89 9.57 6.08
C PHE A 37 -21.20 10.41 7.31
N GLY A 38 -20.24 10.54 8.24
CA GLY A 38 -20.34 11.43 9.39
C GLY A 38 -20.55 12.88 8.95
N ASP A 39 -19.74 13.39 8.02
CA ASP A 39 -19.93 14.72 7.43
C ASP A 39 -21.28 14.81 6.71
N LYS A 40 -21.57 13.83 5.83
CA LYS A 40 -22.76 13.88 4.97
C LYS A 40 -24.08 13.92 5.76
N PHE A 41 -24.15 13.17 6.86
CA PHE A 41 -25.34 13.10 7.70
C PHE A 41 -25.27 14.03 8.91
N HIS A 42 -24.23 14.87 9.02
CA HIS A 42 -23.98 15.75 10.16
C HIS A 42 -24.01 15.01 11.50
N LEU A 43 -23.24 13.90 11.58
CA LEU A 43 -23.11 13.04 12.75
C LEU A 43 -21.68 13.16 13.34
N PRO A 44 -21.42 14.12 14.25
CA PRO A 44 -20.10 14.32 14.84
C PRO A 44 -19.52 13.07 15.51
N LEU A 45 -20.38 12.25 16.14
CA LEU A 45 -19.97 10.98 16.73
C LEU A 45 -19.30 10.05 15.72
N MET A 46 -19.86 9.96 14.50
CA MET A 46 -19.33 9.12 13.42
C MET A 46 -18.06 9.72 12.81
N MET A 47 -18.02 11.05 12.64
CA MET A 47 -16.82 11.76 12.19
C MET A 47 -15.65 11.52 13.15
N ASN A 48 -15.86 11.74 14.45
CA ASN A 48 -14.81 11.57 15.45
C ASN A 48 -14.33 10.12 15.54
N ALA A 49 -15.22 9.15 15.39
CA ALA A 49 -14.87 7.73 15.35
C ALA A 49 -13.99 7.36 14.14
N GLY A 50 -14.15 8.03 13.00
CA GLY A 50 -13.27 7.89 11.84
C GLY A 50 -11.95 8.64 12.01
N GLY A 51 -12.03 9.90 12.45
CA GLY A 51 -10.88 10.80 12.62
C GLY A 51 -9.80 10.25 13.54
N VAL A 52 -10.19 9.63 14.66
CA VAL A 52 -9.24 9.07 15.65
C VAL A 52 -8.27 8.04 15.05
N ILE A 53 -8.65 7.36 13.97
CA ILE A 53 -7.76 6.41 13.27
C ILE A 53 -6.65 7.17 12.54
N PHE A 54 -6.96 8.30 11.91
CA PHE A 54 -5.98 9.17 11.26
C PHE A 54 -5.06 9.88 12.27
N ASP A 55 -5.60 10.26 13.43
CA ASP A 55 -4.81 10.89 14.50
C ASP A 55 -3.74 9.95 15.08
N ASN A 56 -3.93 8.63 14.93
CA ASN A 56 -3.08 7.60 15.54
C ASN A 56 -2.30 6.77 14.52
N LEU A 57 -2.11 7.26 13.28
CA LEU A 57 -1.34 6.57 12.25
C LEU A 57 0.06 6.12 12.71
N PRO A 58 0.87 6.91 13.45
CA PRO A 58 2.18 6.45 13.90
C PRO A 58 2.12 5.15 14.74
N MET A 59 1.13 5.03 15.63
CA MET A 59 0.95 3.82 16.45
C MET A 59 0.48 2.63 15.60
N LEU A 60 -0.49 2.85 14.73
CA LEU A 60 -1.00 1.81 13.82
C LEU A 60 0.10 1.29 12.90
N PHE A 61 0.93 2.18 12.36
CA PHE A 61 2.08 1.82 11.53
C PHE A 61 3.15 1.05 12.31
N ALA A 62 3.42 1.41 13.57
CA ALA A 62 4.35 0.67 14.41
C ALA A 62 3.88 -0.78 14.64
N ILE A 63 2.63 -0.96 15.06
CA ILE A 63 2.03 -2.28 15.32
C ILE A 63 1.98 -3.08 14.02
N GLY A 64 1.45 -2.48 12.95
CA GLY A 64 1.33 -3.09 11.64
C GLY A 64 2.65 -3.61 11.10
N SER A 65 3.68 -2.76 11.16
CA SER A 65 5.02 -3.11 10.72
C SER A 65 5.61 -4.25 11.55
N ALA A 66 5.41 -4.22 12.87
CA ALA A 66 5.93 -5.26 13.74
C ALA A 66 5.26 -6.62 13.48
N VAL A 67 3.94 -6.65 13.38
CA VAL A 67 3.15 -7.85 13.07
C VAL A 67 3.55 -8.43 11.71
N GLY A 68 3.62 -7.57 10.69
CA GLY A 68 3.95 -8.01 9.32
C GLY A 68 5.38 -8.53 9.15
N LEU A 69 6.33 -8.08 9.99
CA LEU A 69 7.74 -8.49 9.94
C LEU A 69 8.10 -9.61 10.95
N ALA A 70 7.17 -10.01 11.82
CA ALA A 70 7.41 -10.95 12.91
C ALA A 70 6.38 -12.11 12.94
N SER A 71 6.06 -12.64 11.74
CA SER A 71 5.16 -13.79 11.57
C SER A 71 3.82 -13.63 12.30
N GLU A 72 3.23 -12.44 12.22
CA GLU A 72 1.94 -12.09 12.82
C GLU A 72 1.88 -12.26 14.35
N SER A 73 3.02 -12.15 15.04
CA SER A 73 3.04 -12.35 16.49
C SER A 73 2.44 -11.18 17.27
N GLY A 74 1.46 -11.48 18.13
CA GLY A 74 0.92 -10.50 19.09
C GLY A 74 1.94 -9.95 20.09
N ILE A 75 3.05 -10.67 20.35
CA ILE A 75 4.14 -10.16 21.20
C ILE A 75 4.93 -9.08 20.48
N ALA A 76 5.13 -9.21 19.17
CA ALA A 76 5.75 -8.16 18.37
C ALA A 76 4.88 -6.90 18.33
N ALA A 77 3.55 -7.06 18.22
CA ALA A 77 2.58 -5.96 18.31
C ALA A 77 2.70 -5.21 19.65
N LEU A 78 2.67 -5.94 20.78
CA LEU A 78 2.81 -5.35 22.11
C LEU A 78 4.17 -4.64 22.26
N SER A 79 5.24 -5.25 21.76
CA SER A 79 6.58 -4.67 21.79
C SER A 79 6.68 -3.40 20.95
N ALA A 80 5.93 -3.30 19.84
CA ALA A 80 5.87 -2.09 19.03
C ALA A 80 5.20 -0.94 19.77
N ALA A 81 4.09 -1.20 20.48
CA ALA A 81 3.45 -0.19 21.32
C ALA A 81 4.41 0.30 22.42
N VAL A 82 5.09 -0.63 23.10
CA VAL A 82 6.15 -0.29 24.07
C VAL A 82 7.24 0.57 23.42
N SER A 83 7.66 0.23 22.22
CA SER A 83 8.68 0.98 21.47
C SER A 83 8.23 2.41 21.18
N VAL A 84 6.97 2.60 20.75
CA VAL A 84 6.39 3.93 20.52
C VAL A 84 6.37 4.75 21.80
N PHE A 85 5.90 4.19 22.92
CA PHE A 85 5.85 4.92 24.18
C PHE A 85 7.23 5.33 24.67
N VAL A 86 8.17 4.38 24.75
CA VAL A 86 9.51 4.63 25.30
C VAL A 86 10.32 5.57 24.40
N THR A 87 10.28 5.37 23.08
CA THR A 87 11.01 6.23 22.15
C THR A 87 10.51 7.67 22.23
N ASN A 88 9.19 7.89 22.17
CA ASN A 88 8.63 9.24 22.15
C ASN A 88 8.77 9.96 23.49
N ILE A 89 8.61 9.28 24.64
CA ILE A 89 8.82 9.94 25.95
C ILE A 89 10.29 10.29 26.17
N THR A 90 11.22 9.47 25.64
CA THR A 90 12.65 9.76 25.72
C THR A 90 12.98 11.00 24.88
N ILE A 91 12.49 11.08 23.65
CA ILE A 91 12.64 12.26 22.78
C ILE A 91 12.07 13.51 23.45
N SER A 92 10.83 13.40 23.97
CA SER A 92 10.13 14.45 24.70
C SER A 92 10.99 15.01 25.83
N THR A 93 11.55 14.13 26.65
CA THR A 93 12.36 14.49 27.82
C THR A 93 13.69 15.13 27.40
N VAL A 94 14.40 14.52 26.43
CA VAL A 94 15.70 15.01 25.94
C VAL A 94 15.59 16.40 25.34
N LEU A 95 14.52 16.65 24.58
CA LEU A 95 14.29 17.93 23.91
C LEU A 95 13.43 18.90 24.74
N SER A 96 13.00 18.51 25.94
CA SER A 96 12.11 19.29 26.82
C SER A 96 10.84 19.80 26.09
N ILE A 97 10.20 18.92 25.32
CA ILE A 97 9.03 19.27 24.49
C ILE A 97 7.78 19.32 25.37
N THR A 98 7.09 20.44 25.40
CA THR A 98 5.84 20.60 26.16
C THR A 98 4.60 20.31 25.30
N PRO A 99 3.44 20.00 25.91
CA PRO A 99 2.17 19.87 25.19
C PRO A 99 1.81 21.12 24.37
N GLU A 100 2.14 22.31 24.86
CA GLU A 100 1.90 23.57 24.16
C GLU A 100 2.74 23.63 22.87
N MET A 101 4.03 23.27 22.93
CA MET A 101 4.89 23.18 21.75
C MET A 101 4.34 22.19 20.72
N ALA A 102 3.84 21.03 21.16
CA ALA A 102 3.28 20.01 20.30
C ALA A 102 1.92 20.41 19.68
N SER A 103 1.10 21.18 20.41
CA SER A 103 -0.20 21.67 19.93
C SER A 103 -0.09 22.66 18.76
N GLN A 104 1.03 23.38 18.65
CA GLN A 104 1.30 24.31 17.54
C GLN A 104 1.59 23.58 16.22
N GLY A 105 1.94 22.29 16.27
CA GLY A 105 2.29 21.49 15.10
C GLY A 105 3.68 21.83 14.53
N GLY A 106 3.90 21.47 13.26
CA GLY A 106 5.18 21.69 12.58
C GLY A 106 6.25 20.73 13.09
N LYS A 107 7.28 21.27 13.76
CA LYS A 107 8.41 20.47 14.27
C LYS A 107 8.01 19.46 15.34
N TYR A 108 6.93 19.74 16.08
CA TYR A 108 6.47 18.91 17.20
C TYR A 108 5.07 18.38 16.94
N ALA A 109 4.75 17.26 17.57
CA ALA A 109 3.45 16.61 17.45
C ALA A 109 3.08 15.88 18.73
N MET A 110 1.79 15.57 18.87
CA MET A 110 1.28 14.67 19.89
C MET A 110 1.21 13.25 19.32
N VAL A 111 1.94 12.31 19.91
CA VAL A 111 1.87 10.89 19.56
C VAL A 111 1.38 10.13 20.78
N VAL A 112 0.17 9.57 20.70
CA VAL A 112 -0.49 8.83 21.79
C VAL A 112 -0.45 9.56 23.15
N GLY A 113 -0.68 10.87 23.13
CA GLY A 113 -0.67 11.71 24.34
C GLY A 113 0.72 12.17 24.79
N ILE A 114 1.77 11.87 24.04
CA ILE A 114 3.16 12.28 24.36
C ILE A 114 3.59 13.43 23.41
N PRO A 115 3.97 14.60 23.93
CA PRO A 115 4.53 15.68 23.13
C PRO A 115 5.95 15.32 22.68
N THR A 116 6.16 15.18 21.38
CA THR A 116 7.40 14.62 20.81
C THR A 116 7.76 15.30 19.49
N LEU A 117 8.88 14.89 18.90
CA LEU A 117 9.31 15.34 17.57
C LEU A 117 8.33 14.83 16.51
N GLN A 118 7.96 15.69 15.56
CA GLN A 118 7.10 15.31 14.45
C GLN A 118 7.86 14.37 13.51
N MET A 119 7.60 13.06 13.65
CA MET A 119 8.17 12.02 12.80
C MET A 119 7.12 11.34 11.91
N GLY A 120 5.84 11.70 12.07
CA GLY A 120 4.72 11.10 11.35
C GLY A 120 4.71 9.57 11.39
N VAL A 121 4.26 8.97 10.29
CA VAL A 121 4.20 7.50 10.12
C VAL A 121 5.58 6.83 10.13
N PHE A 122 6.63 7.56 9.76
CA PHE A 122 8.00 7.04 9.75
C PHE A 122 8.52 6.75 11.15
N GLY A 123 8.22 7.62 12.13
CA GLY A 123 8.55 7.36 13.53
C GLY A 123 7.91 6.06 14.03
N GLY A 124 6.65 5.82 13.64
CA GLY A 124 5.95 4.57 13.86
C GLY A 124 6.65 3.36 13.23
N LEU A 125 6.98 3.45 11.95
CA LEU A 125 7.68 2.39 11.21
C LEU A 125 9.03 2.02 11.85
N ILE A 126 9.84 3.01 12.26
CA ILE A 126 11.12 2.77 12.95
C ILE A 126 10.88 1.98 14.24
N CYS A 127 9.90 2.39 15.04
CA CYS A 127 9.54 1.71 16.29
C CYS A 127 9.08 0.26 16.04
N GLY A 128 8.28 0.04 14.99
CA GLY A 128 7.78 -1.27 14.59
C GLY A 128 8.87 -2.21 14.05
N ILE A 129 9.80 -1.69 13.24
CA ILE A 129 10.96 -2.43 12.74
C ILE A 129 11.85 -2.87 13.91
N LEU A 130 12.10 -1.99 14.88
CA LEU A 130 12.86 -2.34 16.08
C LEU A 130 12.17 -3.48 16.85
N ALA A 131 10.86 -3.39 17.07
CA ALA A 131 10.10 -4.43 17.77
C ALA A 131 10.12 -5.78 17.03
N ALA A 132 9.95 -5.77 15.71
CA ALA A 132 10.07 -6.98 14.89
C ALA A 132 11.48 -7.58 14.96
N TRP A 133 12.51 -6.74 14.89
CA TRP A 133 13.90 -7.18 15.01
C TRP A 133 14.16 -7.83 16.37
N CYS A 134 13.72 -7.21 17.47
CA CYS A 134 13.81 -7.77 18.81
C CYS A 134 13.08 -9.12 18.91
N TYR A 135 11.88 -9.23 18.33
CA TYR A 135 11.14 -10.48 18.32
C TYR A 135 11.92 -11.57 17.60
N ASN A 136 12.29 -11.33 16.35
CA ASN A 136 12.99 -12.30 15.51
C ASN A 136 14.33 -12.72 16.13
N ARG A 137 15.00 -11.83 16.86
CA ARG A 137 16.29 -12.10 17.50
C ARG A 137 16.20 -12.83 18.85
N PHE A 138 15.18 -12.52 19.66
CA PHE A 138 15.18 -12.87 21.09
C PHE A 138 14.03 -13.76 21.55
N HIS A 139 13.01 -14.04 20.72
CA HIS A 139 11.83 -14.79 21.16
C HIS A 139 12.12 -16.23 21.66
N THR A 140 13.27 -16.80 21.32
CA THR A 140 13.75 -18.12 21.79
C THR A 140 14.92 -18.04 22.79
N MET A 141 15.33 -16.85 23.21
CA MET A 141 16.49 -16.66 24.07
C MET A 141 16.26 -17.25 25.47
N GLN A 142 17.22 -18.02 25.97
CA GLN A 142 17.18 -18.55 27.35
C GLN A 142 18.14 -17.75 28.23
N LEU A 143 17.64 -17.30 29.38
CA LEU A 143 18.43 -16.61 30.40
C LEU A 143 18.84 -17.58 31.51
N PRO A 144 19.85 -17.24 32.34
CA PRO A 144 20.20 -18.02 33.53
C PRO A 144 18.97 -18.25 34.43
N GLU A 145 18.96 -19.34 35.22
CA GLU A 145 17.78 -19.78 35.99
C GLU A 145 17.17 -18.69 36.87
N PHE A 146 17.99 -17.85 37.51
CA PHE A 146 17.50 -16.75 38.36
C PHE A 146 16.76 -15.64 37.58
N LEU A 147 16.94 -15.55 36.26
CA LEU A 147 16.19 -14.70 35.33
C LEU A 147 15.25 -15.50 34.42
N GLY A 148 15.04 -16.79 34.71
CA GLY A 148 14.27 -17.72 33.86
C GLY A 148 12.87 -17.20 33.52
N PHE A 149 12.22 -16.48 34.43
CA PHE A 149 10.91 -15.85 34.22
C PHE A 149 10.88 -14.92 33.00
N PHE A 150 11.98 -14.23 32.71
CA PHE A 150 12.09 -13.27 31.61
C PHE A 150 12.51 -13.91 30.28
N SER A 151 12.74 -15.22 30.22
CA SER A 151 13.23 -15.88 29.01
C SER A 151 12.21 -15.87 27.86
N GLY A 152 12.73 -16.06 26.65
CA GLY A 152 12.00 -16.24 25.40
C GLY A 152 11.16 -15.01 25.04
N LYS A 153 9.89 -15.26 24.71
CA LYS A 153 8.93 -14.23 24.27
C LYS A 153 8.77 -13.05 25.23
N ARG A 154 8.97 -13.25 26.54
CA ARG A 154 8.89 -12.16 27.53
C ARG A 154 10.09 -11.23 27.46
N PHE A 155 11.26 -11.75 27.11
CA PHE A 155 12.48 -10.95 26.96
C PHE A 155 12.34 -9.93 25.81
N VAL A 156 11.56 -10.25 24.79
CA VAL A 156 11.37 -9.39 23.61
C VAL A 156 10.90 -7.99 24.01
N ALA A 157 9.88 -7.88 24.86
CA ALA A 157 9.37 -6.59 25.30
C ALA A 157 10.40 -5.81 26.12
N ILE A 158 11.17 -6.50 26.96
CA ILE A 158 12.23 -5.91 27.81
C ILE A 158 13.36 -5.37 26.94
N ALA A 159 13.87 -6.19 26.02
CA ALA A 159 14.90 -5.79 25.07
C ALA A 159 14.43 -4.63 24.20
N THR A 160 13.18 -4.67 23.75
CA THR A 160 12.58 -3.58 22.96
C THR A 160 12.55 -2.29 23.77
N ALA A 161 12.04 -2.29 25.00
CA ALA A 161 12.01 -1.10 25.85
C ALA A 161 13.41 -0.47 26.03
N PHE A 162 14.42 -1.29 26.33
CA PHE A 162 15.78 -0.81 26.50
C PHE A 162 16.36 -0.21 25.21
N LEU A 163 16.18 -0.89 24.07
CA LEU A 163 16.68 -0.40 22.79
C LEU A 163 15.89 0.81 22.28
N SER A 164 14.60 0.92 22.60
CA SER A 164 13.76 2.08 22.29
C SER A 164 14.18 3.31 23.08
N PHE A 165 14.66 3.14 24.32
CA PHE A 165 15.30 4.23 25.06
C PHE A 165 16.56 4.73 24.35
N LEU A 166 17.47 3.82 23.97
CA LEU A 166 18.67 4.19 23.20
C LEU A 166 18.31 4.85 21.85
N LEU A 167 17.29 4.33 21.18
CA LEU A 167 16.77 4.89 19.94
C LEU A 167 16.23 6.31 20.16
N GLY A 168 15.47 6.55 21.23
CA GLY A 168 14.94 7.87 21.58
C GLY A 168 16.02 8.89 21.97
N LEU A 169 17.17 8.44 22.50
CA LEU A 169 18.34 9.30 22.70
C LEU A 169 19.01 9.69 21.37
N LEU A 170 19.06 8.76 20.41
CA LEU A 170 19.74 8.94 19.14
C LEU A 170 18.91 9.74 18.12
N LEU A 171 17.60 9.45 18.04
CA LEU A 171 16.72 9.95 16.99
C LEU A 171 16.68 11.48 16.86
N PRO A 172 16.66 12.29 17.93
CA PRO A 172 16.66 13.76 17.79
C PRO A 172 17.79 14.29 16.90
N TYR A 173 18.98 13.70 17.02
CA TYR A 173 20.17 14.12 16.29
C TYR A 173 20.18 13.63 14.85
N VAL A 174 19.63 12.44 14.59
CA VAL A 174 19.54 11.86 13.25
C VAL A 174 18.36 12.46 12.49
N TRP A 175 17.20 12.58 13.14
CA TRP A 175 15.95 12.98 12.54
C TRP A 175 16.00 14.40 11.97
N GLN A 176 16.71 15.34 12.59
CA GLN A 176 16.85 16.69 12.01
C GLN A 176 17.38 16.67 10.56
N HIS A 177 18.31 15.77 10.25
CA HIS A 177 18.89 15.64 8.91
C HIS A 177 17.90 14.98 7.95
N ILE A 178 17.15 13.98 8.44
CA ILE A 178 16.07 13.34 7.69
C ILE A 178 14.98 14.36 7.37
N GLN A 179 14.58 15.15 8.37
CA GLN A 179 13.58 16.21 8.24
C GLN A 179 14.01 17.26 7.21
N SER A 180 15.25 17.76 7.28
CA SER A 180 15.75 18.70 6.26
C SER A 180 15.72 18.11 4.85
N GLY A 181 15.97 16.81 4.71
CA GLY A 181 15.82 16.11 3.43
C GLY A 181 14.37 16.02 2.95
N ILE A 182 13.44 15.69 3.87
CA ILE A 182 11.99 15.68 3.62
C ILE A 182 11.53 17.06 3.18
N ASP A 183 11.93 18.11 3.89
CA ASP A 183 11.56 19.50 3.61
C ASP A 183 12.07 19.94 2.23
N ALA A 184 13.35 19.65 1.92
CA ALA A 184 13.94 19.98 0.63
C ALA A 184 13.22 19.27 -0.53
N LEU A 185 12.92 17.97 -0.38
CA LEU A 185 12.14 17.22 -1.37
C LEU A 185 10.71 17.76 -1.47
N SER A 186 10.10 18.13 -0.34
CA SER A 186 8.76 18.68 -0.31
C SER A 186 8.68 20.00 -1.07
N VAL A 187 9.67 20.88 -0.92
CA VAL A 187 9.76 22.14 -1.67
C VAL A 187 9.90 21.89 -3.17
N VAL A 188 10.72 20.92 -3.58
CA VAL A 188 10.87 20.57 -5.00
C VAL A 188 9.57 20.02 -5.57
N VAL A 189 8.93 19.09 -4.85
CA VAL A 189 7.66 18.47 -5.23
C VAL A 189 6.52 19.49 -5.25
N ASN A 190 6.53 20.45 -4.35
CA ASN A 190 5.49 21.49 -4.25
C ASN A 190 5.87 22.82 -4.93
N GLY A 191 6.97 22.86 -5.68
CA GLY A 191 7.43 24.06 -6.40
C GLY A 191 6.58 24.41 -7.63
N ASP A 192 7.12 25.28 -8.47
CA ASP A 192 6.35 25.96 -9.53
C ASP A 192 5.76 25.03 -10.61
N ASN A 193 6.36 23.86 -10.85
CA ASN A 193 5.89 22.92 -11.87
C ASN A 193 5.11 21.74 -11.28
N GLN A 194 3.99 22.06 -10.64
CA GLN A 194 3.07 21.08 -10.05
C GLN A 194 2.50 20.07 -11.07
N ALA A 195 2.34 20.47 -12.33
CA ALA A 195 1.92 19.57 -13.39
C ALA A 195 2.96 18.45 -13.64
N ALA A 196 4.25 18.80 -13.71
CA ALA A 196 5.31 17.80 -13.83
C ALA A 196 5.46 16.98 -12.54
N SER A 197 5.31 17.61 -11.37
CA SER A 197 5.38 16.92 -10.08
C SER A 197 4.32 15.82 -9.95
N THR A 198 3.06 16.16 -10.25
CA THR A 198 1.94 15.19 -10.26
C THR A 198 2.12 14.12 -11.33
N PHE A 199 2.65 14.46 -12.51
CA PHE A 199 3.03 13.49 -13.55
C PHE A 199 4.04 12.46 -13.04
N ILE A 200 5.16 12.94 -12.48
CA ILE A 200 6.24 12.07 -11.98
C ILE A 200 5.73 11.22 -10.84
N PHE A 201 4.93 11.79 -9.94
CA PHE A 201 4.30 11.03 -8.86
C PHE A 201 3.50 9.84 -9.39
N GLY A 202 2.55 10.07 -10.29
CA GLY A 202 1.68 9.01 -10.83
C GLY A 202 2.46 7.97 -11.64
N LEU A 203 3.45 8.41 -12.42
CA LEU A 203 4.34 7.53 -13.18
C LEU A 203 5.13 6.59 -12.26
N VAL A 204 5.78 7.14 -11.24
CA VAL A 204 6.65 6.38 -10.34
C VAL A 204 5.82 5.47 -9.44
N GLU A 205 4.73 5.96 -8.86
CA GLU A 205 3.82 5.16 -8.04
C GLU A 205 3.39 3.91 -8.82
N ARG A 206 2.88 4.11 -10.04
CA ARG A 206 2.43 3.02 -10.90
C ARG A 206 3.57 2.08 -11.26
N ALA A 207 4.74 2.59 -11.65
CA ALA A 207 5.89 1.76 -12.00
C ALA A 207 6.39 0.87 -10.85
N LEU A 208 6.16 1.27 -9.59
CA LEU A 208 6.61 0.56 -8.39
C LEU A 208 5.64 -0.50 -7.88
N ILE A 209 4.42 -0.61 -8.43
CA ILE A 209 3.44 -1.64 -8.04
C ILE A 209 3.94 -3.08 -8.16
N PRO A 210 4.66 -3.52 -9.21
CA PRO A 210 5.03 -4.92 -9.37
C PRO A 210 5.97 -5.40 -8.26
N LEU A 211 6.76 -4.46 -7.74
CA LEU A 211 7.74 -4.63 -6.67
C LEU A 211 7.13 -4.43 -5.27
N GLY A 212 5.92 -3.87 -5.18
CA GLY A 212 5.29 -3.46 -3.92
C GLY A 212 5.93 -2.23 -3.28
N LEU A 213 6.84 -1.53 -3.97
CA LEU A 213 7.57 -0.38 -3.45
C LEU A 213 6.74 0.91 -3.45
N HIS A 214 5.60 0.91 -4.14
CA HIS A 214 4.65 2.03 -4.13
C HIS A 214 4.13 2.33 -2.71
N HIS A 215 4.01 1.32 -1.84
CA HIS A 215 3.69 1.49 -0.41
C HIS A 215 4.75 2.23 0.41
N ILE A 216 5.93 2.49 -0.16
CA ILE A 216 6.97 3.35 0.43
C ILE A 216 6.96 4.74 -0.25
N TRP A 217 6.55 4.79 -1.52
CA TRP A 217 6.52 6.00 -2.33
C TRP A 217 5.44 6.99 -1.87
N TYR A 218 4.16 6.60 -1.94
CA TYR A 218 3.05 7.54 -1.69
C TYR A 218 2.94 8.05 -0.24
N PRO A 219 3.32 7.33 0.83
CA PRO A 219 3.14 7.83 2.20
C PRO A 219 3.85 9.16 2.46
N SER A 220 5.01 9.40 1.83
CA SER A 220 5.72 10.67 1.94
C SER A 220 4.87 11.84 1.44
N PHE A 221 4.13 11.63 0.35
CA PHE A 221 3.25 12.64 -0.23
C PHE A 221 1.98 12.83 0.58
N TRP A 222 1.40 11.73 1.07
CA TRP A 222 0.10 11.76 1.76
C TRP A 222 0.18 12.22 3.21
N TYR A 223 1.30 11.97 3.89
CA TYR A 223 1.43 12.19 5.33
C TYR A 223 2.58 13.13 5.73
N SER A 224 3.41 13.59 4.79
CA SER A 224 4.59 14.40 5.14
C SER A 224 4.83 15.60 4.24
N PHE A 225 4.50 15.55 2.94
CA PHE A 225 4.77 16.65 2.03
C PHE A 225 3.62 17.64 1.97
N GLY A 226 3.96 18.93 1.90
CA GLY A 226 3.01 20.03 1.89
C GLY A 226 2.52 20.35 3.30
N ASP A 227 2.22 21.63 3.51
CA ASP A 227 1.89 22.18 4.82
C ASP A 227 0.57 22.96 4.71
N TYR A 228 -0.32 22.78 5.68
CA TYR A 228 -1.54 23.56 5.84
C TYR A 228 -1.65 24.06 7.27
N THR A 229 -1.88 25.35 7.45
CA THR A 229 -2.15 25.92 8.78
C THR A 229 -3.66 26.04 8.98
N THR A 230 -4.17 25.36 10.00
CA THR A 230 -5.59 25.37 10.36
C THR A 230 -6.01 26.73 10.93
N GLN A 231 -7.33 26.94 11.08
CA GLN A 231 -7.84 28.16 11.74
C GLN A 231 -7.36 28.30 13.20
N ALA A 232 -7.06 27.17 13.85
CA ALA A 232 -6.51 27.14 15.20
C ALA A 232 -4.99 27.42 15.25
N GLY A 233 -4.36 27.66 14.10
CA GLY A 233 -2.91 27.89 14.00
C GLY A 233 -2.06 26.63 14.03
N GLN A 234 -2.66 25.45 13.92
CA GLN A 234 -1.94 24.17 13.90
C GLN A 234 -1.42 23.89 12.49
N VAL A 235 -0.14 23.51 12.36
CA VAL A 235 0.43 23.07 11.08
C VAL A 235 0.21 21.56 10.88
N ILE A 236 -0.43 21.20 9.77
CA ILE A 236 -0.72 19.85 9.32
C ILE A 236 0.10 19.54 8.07
N HIS A 237 0.65 18.33 7.99
CA HIS A 237 1.47 17.88 6.87
C HIS A 237 0.83 16.74 6.09
N GLY A 238 1.10 16.69 4.78
CA GLY A 238 0.71 15.59 3.91
C GLY A 238 -0.60 15.82 3.18
N ASP A 239 -0.59 15.61 1.86
CA ASP A 239 -1.71 15.95 0.97
C ASP A 239 -3.03 15.25 1.34
N GLN A 240 -2.97 14.01 1.84
CA GLN A 240 -4.15 13.27 2.31
C GLN A 240 -4.62 13.81 3.66
N THR A 241 -3.72 13.92 4.63
CA THR A 241 -4.04 14.43 5.98
C THR A 241 -4.66 15.82 5.90
N ILE A 242 -4.10 16.69 5.06
CA ILE A 242 -4.59 18.05 4.84
C ILE A 242 -6.02 18.01 4.30
N TRP A 243 -6.29 17.21 3.26
CA TRP A 243 -7.63 17.12 2.67
C TRP A 243 -8.68 16.66 3.69
N PHE A 244 -8.36 15.64 4.50
CA PHE A 244 -9.29 15.15 5.53
C PHE A 244 -9.45 16.13 6.68
N LYS A 245 -8.40 16.87 7.06
CA LYS A 245 -8.52 17.95 8.04
C LYS A 245 -9.43 19.07 7.53
N MET A 246 -9.31 19.43 6.26
CA MET A 246 -10.21 20.40 5.63
C MET A 246 -11.66 19.91 5.63
N LEU A 247 -11.92 18.62 5.39
CA LEU A 247 -13.25 18.03 5.50
C LEU A 247 -13.79 18.12 6.95
N GLU A 248 -12.97 17.81 7.94
CA GLU A 248 -13.32 17.90 9.37
C GLU A 248 -13.64 19.35 9.79
N GLU A 249 -12.84 20.32 9.34
CA GLU A 249 -12.98 21.75 9.68
C GLU A 249 -14.02 22.48 8.83
N GLY A 250 -14.63 21.83 7.83
CA GLY A 250 -15.61 22.47 6.96
C GLY A 250 -15.01 23.41 5.92
N VAL A 251 -13.72 23.28 5.59
CA VAL A 251 -12.98 24.14 4.65
C VAL A 251 -13.21 23.68 3.21
N LYS A 252 -14.09 24.40 2.50
CA LYS A 252 -14.62 23.99 1.19
C LYS A 252 -13.77 24.40 -0.02
N SER A 253 -12.93 25.41 0.15
CA SER A 253 -12.03 25.92 -0.88
C SER A 253 -10.69 25.19 -0.81
N PHE A 254 -10.23 24.63 -1.93
CA PHE A 254 -8.90 24.02 -2.05
C PHE A 254 -7.80 25.01 -2.42
N SER A 255 -8.15 26.29 -2.37
CA SER A 255 -7.25 27.42 -2.49
C SER A 255 -7.41 28.31 -1.27
N SER A 256 -6.32 28.50 -0.52
CA SER A 256 -6.25 29.38 0.64
C SER A 256 -4.91 30.10 0.68
N ASP A 257 -4.80 31.13 1.52
CA ASP A 257 -3.54 31.87 1.69
C ASP A 257 -2.40 30.99 2.22
N THR A 258 -2.73 29.91 2.94
CA THR A 258 -1.76 29.04 3.64
C THR A 258 -1.46 27.72 2.92
N TYR A 259 -2.35 27.24 2.05
CA TYR A 259 -2.11 26.06 1.22
C TYR A 259 -2.98 26.04 -0.04
N GLN A 260 -2.47 25.37 -1.08
CA GLN A 260 -3.10 25.26 -2.39
C GLN A 260 -3.09 23.81 -2.86
N ASN A 261 -4.21 23.38 -3.45
CA ASN A 261 -4.36 22.15 -4.21
C ASN A 261 -4.30 20.85 -3.40
N ALA A 262 -5.03 20.76 -2.26
CA ALA A 262 -5.16 19.48 -1.57
C ALA A 262 -5.77 18.40 -2.47
N GLY A 263 -5.23 17.19 -2.38
CA GLY A 263 -5.66 16.02 -3.17
C GLY A 263 -5.00 15.88 -4.54
N LYS A 264 -4.03 16.72 -4.88
CA LYS A 264 -3.30 16.66 -6.15
C LYS A 264 -2.51 15.36 -6.35
N PHE A 265 -2.04 14.72 -5.28
CA PHE A 265 -1.34 13.43 -5.28
C PHE A 265 -2.27 12.24 -4.99
N MET A 266 -3.59 12.42 -5.15
CA MET A 266 -4.59 11.35 -5.01
C MET A 266 -5.51 11.22 -6.23
N GLN A 267 -5.95 12.35 -6.78
CA GLN A 267 -6.99 12.43 -7.80
C GLN A 267 -6.71 11.70 -9.12
N GLY A 268 -5.44 11.53 -9.49
CA GLY A 268 -5.05 11.00 -10.80
C GLY A 268 -5.39 9.54 -11.01
N GLU A 269 -5.70 8.82 -9.93
CA GLU A 269 -6.11 7.43 -10.00
C GLU A 269 -7.54 7.22 -10.49
N PHE A 270 -8.46 8.15 -10.23
CA PHE A 270 -9.87 7.95 -10.57
C PHE A 270 -10.10 7.69 -12.08
N PRO A 271 -9.48 8.44 -13.01
CA PRO A 271 -9.53 8.10 -14.43
C PRO A 271 -9.00 6.70 -14.77
N LEU A 272 -8.01 6.20 -14.04
CA LEU A 272 -7.45 4.86 -14.27
C LEU A 272 -8.37 3.77 -13.77
N MET A 273 -8.76 3.84 -12.49
CA MET A 273 -9.50 2.79 -11.79
C MET A 273 -10.94 2.68 -12.30
N LEU A 274 -11.60 3.80 -12.58
CA LEU A 274 -13.00 3.83 -12.97
C LEU A 274 -13.22 3.60 -14.46
N PHE A 275 -12.22 3.90 -15.30
CA PHE A 275 -12.38 3.90 -16.76
C PHE A 275 -11.29 3.10 -17.48
N ALA A 276 -10.02 3.48 -17.32
CA ALA A 276 -8.94 2.95 -18.15
C ALA A 276 -8.71 1.43 -17.97
N LEU A 277 -8.56 0.97 -16.73
CA LEU A 277 -8.33 -0.44 -16.41
C LEU A 277 -9.54 -1.33 -16.69
N PRO A 278 -10.79 -0.92 -16.36
CA PRO A 278 -11.98 -1.62 -16.85
C PRO A 278 -12.04 -1.73 -18.38
N ALA A 279 -11.65 -0.69 -19.11
CA ALA A 279 -11.59 -0.72 -20.58
C ALA A 279 -10.49 -1.66 -21.11
N ALA A 280 -9.34 -1.75 -20.43
CA ALA A 280 -8.33 -2.78 -20.72
C ALA A 280 -8.86 -4.20 -20.49
N CYS A 281 -9.62 -4.44 -19.42
CA CYS A 281 -10.32 -5.72 -19.20
C CYS A 281 -11.28 -6.05 -20.33
N LEU A 282 -12.07 -5.06 -20.79
CA LEU A 282 -12.97 -5.25 -21.93
C LEU A 282 -12.20 -5.57 -23.22
N ALA A 283 -11.07 -4.90 -23.47
CA ALA A 283 -10.21 -5.18 -24.61
C ALA A 283 -9.65 -6.61 -24.56
N MET A 284 -9.11 -7.04 -23.43
CA MET A 284 -8.61 -8.41 -23.24
C MET A 284 -9.72 -9.46 -23.45
N TYR A 285 -10.93 -9.20 -22.95
CA TYR A 285 -12.07 -10.08 -23.13
C TYR A 285 -12.47 -10.21 -24.62
N HIS A 286 -12.49 -9.10 -25.34
CA HIS A 286 -12.79 -9.10 -26.79
C HIS A 286 -11.71 -9.80 -27.62
N GLU A 287 -10.48 -9.88 -27.13
CA GLU A 287 -9.39 -10.60 -27.77
C GLU A 287 -9.24 -12.05 -27.31
N ALA A 288 -10.04 -12.54 -26.34
CA ALA A 288 -10.01 -13.94 -25.92
C ALA A 288 -10.54 -14.87 -27.03
N HIS A 289 -10.01 -16.11 -27.07
CA HIS A 289 -10.51 -17.13 -27.98
C HIS A 289 -11.97 -17.46 -27.67
N THR A 290 -12.78 -17.67 -28.71
CA THR A 290 -14.22 -17.97 -28.58
C THR A 290 -14.49 -19.12 -27.60
N LYS A 291 -13.68 -20.19 -27.65
CA LYS A 291 -13.77 -21.34 -26.73
C LYS A 291 -13.54 -21.00 -25.25
N ASN A 292 -12.77 -19.95 -24.96
CA ASN A 292 -12.37 -19.56 -23.60
C ASN A 292 -13.07 -18.29 -23.11
N LYS A 293 -13.96 -17.68 -23.91
CA LYS A 293 -14.59 -16.39 -23.57
C LYS A 293 -15.31 -16.40 -22.23
N LYS A 294 -15.96 -17.51 -21.86
CA LYS A 294 -16.66 -17.64 -20.56
C LYS A 294 -15.71 -17.55 -19.38
N ILE A 295 -14.55 -18.21 -19.47
CA ILE A 295 -13.50 -18.18 -18.43
C ILE A 295 -12.86 -16.79 -18.37
N ALA A 296 -12.51 -16.23 -19.53
CA ALA A 296 -11.96 -14.88 -19.63
C ALA A 296 -12.92 -13.83 -19.04
N ALA A 297 -14.22 -13.94 -19.34
CA ALA A 297 -15.24 -13.06 -18.79
C ALA A 297 -15.26 -13.11 -17.25
N GLY A 298 -15.26 -14.30 -16.64
CA GLY A 298 -15.24 -14.43 -15.18
C GLY A 298 -14.02 -13.76 -14.54
N ILE A 299 -12.82 -14.00 -15.07
CA ILE A 299 -11.57 -13.44 -14.54
C ILE A 299 -11.54 -11.93 -14.72
N LEU A 300 -11.77 -11.45 -15.94
CA LEU A 300 -11.61 -10.04 -16.31
C LEU A 300 -12.74 -9.17 -15.74
N PHE A 301 -13.97 -9.68 -15.67
CA PHE A 301 -15.08 -8.96 -15.05
C PHE A 301 -14.87 -8.84 -13.54
N SER A 302 -14.48 -9.92 -12.85
CA SER A 302 -14.17 -9.85 -11.42
C SER A 302 -13.03 -8.88 -11.14
N ALA A 303 -11.96 -8.93 -11.92
CA ALA A 303 -10.83 -8.00 -11.79
C ALA A 303 -11.25 -6.55 -12.04
N ALA A 304 -11.99 -6.28 -13.12
CA ALA A 304 -12.50 -4.95 -13.45
C ALA A 304 -13.46 -4.43 -12.38
N LEU A 305 -14.34 -5.27 -11.85
CA LEU A 305 -15.30 -4.89 -10.82
C LEU A 305 -14.60 -4.56 -9.50
N THR A 306 -13.59 -5.36 -9.10
CA THR A 306 -12.75 -5.04 -7.94
C THR A 306 -12.04 -3.71 -8.14
N CYS A 307 -11.35 -3.52 -9.27
CA CYS A 307 -10.68 -2.26 -9.61
C CYS A 307 -11.65 -1.07 -9.60
N PHE A 308 -12.82 -1.22 -10.22
CA PHE A 308 -13.81 -0.16 -10.28
C PHE A 308 -14.38 0.18 -8.91
N LEU A 309 -14.80 -0.81 -8.11
CA LEU A 309 -15.47 -0.55 -6.83
C LEU A 309 -14.49 -0.12 -5.73
N THR A 310 -13.40 -0.86 -5.56
CA THR A 310 -12.48 -0.70 -4.43
C THR A 310 -11.22 0.06 -4.80
N GLY A 311 -10.91 0.18 -6.10
CA GLY A 311 -9.70 0.84 -6.58
C GLY A 311 -8.48 -0.08 -6.67
N ILE A 312 -8.57 -1.32 -6.18
CA ILE A 312 -7.45 -2.28 -6.17
C ILE A 312 -7.18 -2.73 -7.61
N THR A 313 -6.02 -2.35 -8.14
CA THR A 313 -5.65 -2.52 -9.56
C THR A 313 -4.92 -3.82 -9.87
N GLU A 314 -4.32 -4.43 -8.87
CA GLU A 314 -3.50 -5.64 -8.96
C GLU A 314 -4.20 -6.82 -9.64
N PRO A 315 -5.50 -7.11 -9.37
CA PRO A 315 -6.23 -8.15 -10.08
C PRO A 315 -6.30 -7.95 -11.60
N VAL A 316 -6.20 -6.70 -12.08
CA VAL A 316 -6.20 -6.34 -13.50
C VAL A 316 -4.77 -6.30 -14.03
N GLU A 317 -3.89 -5.55 -13.38
CA GLU A 317 -2.53 -5.32 -13.87
C GLU A 317 -1.72 -6.61 -13.97
N PHE A 318 -1.95 -7.54 -13.04
CA PHE A 318 -1.21 -8.81 -13.03
C PHE A 318 -1.64 -9.77 -14.14
N THR A 319 -2.76 -9.51 -14.81
CA THR A 319 -3.19 -10.33 -15.95
C THR A 319 -2.42 -10.01 -17.23
N PHE A 320 -1.76 -8.85 -17.31
CA PHE A 320 -1.04 -8.45 -18.52
C PHE A 320 0.42 -8.11 -18.30
N ILE A 321 0.85 -7.70 -17.10
CA ILE A 321 2.24 -7.25 -16.88
C ILE A 321 3.30 -8.29 -17.26
N PHE A 322 3.03 -9.57 -17.01
CA PHE A 322 4.00 -10.66 -17.27
C PHE A 322 3.96 -11.16 -18.71
N VAL A 323 2.86 -10.95 -19.42
CA VAL A 323 2.68 -11.39 -20.81
C VAL A 323 2.92 -10.24 -21.80
N ALA A 324 2.80 -8.99 -21.35
CA ALA A 324 3.06 -7.77 -22.12
C ALA A 324 3.60 -6.64 -21.22
N PRO A 325 4.89 -6.68 -20.84
CA PRO A 325 5.51 -5.60 -20.06
C PRO A 325 5.40 -4.22 -20.72
N ILE A 326 5.35 -4.16 -22.05
CA ILE A 326 5.18 -2.89 -22.79
C ILE A 326 3.83 -2.21 -22.48
N LEU A 327 2.76 -2.99 -22.29
CA LEU A 327 1.46 -2.46 -21.87
C LEU A 327 1.52 -1.91 -20.44
N TYR A 328 2.42 -2.44 -19.62
CA TYR A 328 2.64 -1.94 -18.27
C TYR A 328 3.41 -0.63 -18.24
N VAL A 329 4.44 -0.49 -19.08
CA VAL A 329 5.14 0.80 -19.28
C VAL A 329 4.16 1.86 -19.79
N PHE A 330 3.33 1.50 -20.77
CA PHE A 330 2.23 2.35 -21.24
C PHE A 330 1.29 2.74 -20.08
N ASN A 331 0.86 1.78 -19.27
CA ASN A 331 -0.03 2.03 -18.12
C ASN A 331 0.61 3.00 -17.10
N ALA A 332 1.91 2.88 -16.82
CA ALA A 332 2.62 3.79 -15.94
C ALA A 332 2.69 5.22 -16.49
N ILE A 333 2.99 5.40 -17.78
CA ILE A 333 2.99 6.72 -18.43
C ILE A 333 1.59 7.35 -18.40
N MET A 334 0.56 6.56 -18.71
CA MET A 334 -0.82 7.02 -18.65
C MET A 334 -1.28 7.38 -17.24
N ALA A 335 -0.77 6.70 -16.20
CA ALA A 335 -0.97 7.09 -14.81
C ALA A 335 -0.43 8.50 -14.56
N GLY A 336 0.82 8.78 -14.92
CA GLY A 336 1.39 10.12 -14.81
C GLY A 336 0.55 11.17 -15.57
N LEU A 337 0.13 10.87 -16.80
CA LEU A 337 -0.72 11.79 -17.57
C LEU A 337 -2.08 12.04 -16.90
N ALA A 338 -2.71 11.03 -16.30
CA ALA A 338 -3.96 11.17 -15.57
C ALA A 338 -3.80 12.12 -14.37
N TYR A 339 -2.75 11.93 -13.57
CA TYR A 339 -2.40 12.83 -12.46
C TYR A 339 -2.20 14.27 -12.92
N MET A 340 -1.39 14.47 -13.97
CA MET A 340 -1.10 15.80 -14.50
C MET A 340 -2.37 16.48 -15.03
N THR A 341 -3.17 15.79 -15.84
CA THR A 341 -4.38 16.37 -16.45
C THR A 341 -5.47 16.63 -15.42
N MET A 342 -5.66 15.75 -14.43
CA MET A 342 -6.56 15.99 -13.30
C MET A 342 -6.13 17.23 -12.50
N TYR A 343 -4.82 17.41 -12.29
CA TYR A 343 -4.27 18.62 -11.67
C TYR A 343 -4.56 19.88 -12.51
N LEU A 344 -4.32 19.83 -13.82
CA LEU A 344 -4.59 20.96 -14.71
C LEU A 344 -6.08 21.32 -14.81
N LEU A 345 -6.98 20.37 -14.52
CA LEU A 345 -8.42 20.60 -14.41
C LEU A 345 -8.88 20.95 -12.99
N HIS A 346 -7.94 21.26 -12.09
CA HIS A 346 -8.21 21.65 -10.70
C HIS A 346 -9.08 20.64 -9.96
N ALA A 347 -8.90 19.34 -10.18
CA ALA A 347 -9.60 18.37 -9.35
C ALA A 347 -8.94 18.23 -7.97
N HIS A 348 -9.79 17.98 -6.98
CA HIS A 348 -9.44 17.92 -5.56
C HIS A 348 -10.18 16.74 -4.92
N ILE A 349 -10.08 15.58 -5.55
CA ILE A 349 -10.72 14.35 -5.10
C ILE A 349 -9.73 13.57 -4.25
N ALA A 350 -10.04 13.37 -2.97
CA ALA A 350 -9.26 12.51 -2.10
C ALA A 350 -9.69 11.05 -2.20
N LYS A 351 -8.89 10.18 -1.58
CA LYS A 351 -9.20 8.77 -1.37
C LYS A 351 -8.83 8.40 0.05
N SER A 352 -9.55 7.46 0.65
CA SER A 352 -9.16 6.87 1.94
C SER A 352 -8.07 5.81 1.75
N PHE A 353 -8.17 5.03 0.67
CA PHE A 353 -7.30 3.89 0.41
C PHE A 353 -6.85 3.81 -1.05
N SER A 354 -7.77 3.62 -2.01
CA SER A 354 -7.35 3.15 -3.35
C SER A 354 -8.11 3.76 -4.53
N ALA A 355 -8.90 4.82 -4.33
CA ALA A 355 -9.57 5.59 -5.39
C ALA A 355 -10.56 4.78 -6.24
N GLY A 356 -11.23 3.80 -5.62
CA GLY A 356 -12.37 3.13 -6.23
C GLY A 356 -13.61 4.03 -6.30
N PHE A 357 -14.70 3.48 -6.85
CA PHE A 357 -15.98 4.17 -6.96
C PHE A 357 -16.52 4.58 -5.59
N ILE A 358 -16.23 3.79 -4.54
CA ILE A 358 -16.58 4.13 -3.16
C ILE A 358 -15.89 5.43 -2.74
N ASP A 359 -14.58 5.54 -2.92
CA ASP A 359 -13.83 6.77 -2.62
C ASP A 359 -14.32 7.95 -3.49
N TYR A 360 -14.60 7.70 -4.78
CA TYR A 360 -15.08 8.74 -5.71
C TYR A 360 -16.44 9.31 -5.27
N LEU A 361 -17.34 8.44 -4.83
CA LEU A 361 -18.63 8.84 -4.28
C LEU A 361 -18.44 9.59 -2.95
N SER A 362 -17.67 9.02 -2.03
CA SER A 362 -17.49 9.52 -0.66
C SER A 362 -16.72 10.83 -0.57
N PHE A 363 -15.71 11.03 -1.42
CA PHE A 363 -14.77 12.17 -1.32
C PHE A 363 -14.74 13.06 -2.56
N GLY A 364 -15.38 12.64 -3.65
CA GLY A 364 -15.58 13.48 -4.84
C GLY A 364 -16.99 14.06 -4.88
N ILE A 365 -17.99 13.19 -5.04
CA ILE A 365 -19.38 13.58 -5.31
C ILE A 365 -20.07 14.13 -4.06
N LEU A 366 -20.08 13.37 -2.96
CA LEU A 366 -20.85 13.74 -1.77
C LEU A 366 -20.42 15.07 -1.14
N PRO A 367 -19.11 15.37 -0.97
CA PRO A 367 -18.67 16.67 -0.48
C PRO A 367 -18.99 17.80 -1.46
N SER A 368 -18.99 17.54 -2.77
CA SER A 368 -19.35 18.54 -3.77
C SER A 368 -20.79 19.05 -3.57
N PHE A 369 -21.72 18.17 -3.22
CA PHE A 369 -23.10 18.56 -2.87
C PHE A 369 -23.19 19.38 -1.58
N ASN A 370 -22.17 19.33 -0.72
CA ASN A 370 -22.05 20.15 0.48
C ASN A 370 -21.24 21.44 0.23
N GLY A 371 -20.86 21.72 -1.03
CA GLY A 371 -20.19 22.94 -1.49
C GLY A 371 -18.67 22.85 -1.58
N TYR A 372 -18.07 21.68 -1.36
CA TYR A 372 -16.63 21.50 -1.55
C TYR A 372 -16.27 21.55 -3.04
N GLN A 373 -15.20 22.27 -3.39
CA GLN A 373 -14.76 22.45 -4.77
C GLN A 373 -13.95 21.26 -5.29
N THR A 374 -14.49 20.04 -5.18
CA THR A 374 -13.77 18.80 -5.55
C THR A 374 -13.52 18.65 -7.05
N ASN A 375 -14.32 19.33 -7.89
CA ASN A 375 -14.33 19.21 -9.34
C ASN A 375 -14.37 17.75 -9.82
N PHE A 376 -15.22 16.94 -9.18
CA PHE A 376 -15.29 15.49 -9.41
C PHE A 376 -15.55 15.10 -10.87
N LEU A 377 -16.23 15.94 -11.65
CA LEU A 377 -16.49 15.72 -13.07
C LEU A 377 -15.21 15.59 -13.92
N SER A 378 -14.08 16.17 -13.48
CA SER A 378 -12.78 16.03 -14.16
C SER A 378 -12.37 14.58 -14.32
N ALA A 379 -12.71 13.70 -13.36
CA ALA A 379 -12.44 12.27 -13.46
C ALA A 379 -13.17 11.62 -14.64
N ILE A 380 -14.38 12.08 -14.97
CA ILE A 380 -15.16 11.60 -16.13
C ILE A 380 -14.59 12.17 -17.43
N ILE A 381 -14.28 13.48 -17.43
CA ILE A 381 -13.74 14.20 -18.59
C ILE A 381 -12.44 13.57 -19.07
N ILE A 382 -11.56 13.18 -18.15
CA ILE A 382 -10.29 12.50 -18.47
C ILE A 382 -10.50 10.98 -18.63
N GLY A 383 -11.35 10.38 -17.80
CA GLY A 383 -11.59 8.94 -17.77
C GLY A 383 -12.13 8.38 -19.08
N ILE A 384 -13.09 9.05 -19.72
CA ILE A 384 -13.69 8.56 -20.98
C ILE A 384 -12.64 8.48 -22.11
N PRO A 385 -11.88 9.55 -22.44
CA PRO A 385 -10.76 9.47 -23.37
C PRO A 385 -9.75 8.37 -23.00
N MET A 386 -9.39 8.25 -21.72
CA MET A 386 -8.46 7.20 -21.27
C MET A 386 -9.00 5.79 -21.51
N ALA A 387 -10.29 5.53 -21.25
CA ALA A 387 -10.92 4.25 -21.56
C ALA A 387 -10.81 3.90 -23.05
N LEU A 388 -11.06 4.88 -23.94
CA LEU A 388 -10.92 4.67 -25.39
C LEU A 388 -9.46 4.36 -25.76
N ILE A 389 -8.51 5.15 -25.28
CA ILE A 389 -7.07 4.95 -25.55
C ILE A 389 -6.64 3.57 -25.06
N TYR A 390 -7.01 3.18 -23.84
CA TYR A 390 -6.68 1.86 -23.28
C TYR A 390 -7.31 0.74 -24.10
N TYR A 391 -8.60 0.85 -24.42
CA TYR A 391 -9.31 -0.18 -25.18
C TYR A 391 -8.63 -0.43 -26.53
N PHE A 392 -8.39 0.63 -27.32
CA PHE A 392 -7.78 0.47 -28.64
C PHE A 392 -6.31 0.06 -28.57
N THR A 393 -5.53 0.60 -27.64
CA THR A 393 -4.11 0.26 -27.46
C THR A 393 -3.95 -1.21 -27.07
N PHE A 394 -4.72 -1.70 -26.09
CA PHE A 394 -4.67 -3.10 -25.68
C PHE A 394 -5.05 -4.02 -26.84
N ARG A 395 -6.17 -3.74 -27.54
CA ARG A 395 -6.55 -4.56 -28.69
C ARG A 395 -5.50 -4.57 -29.79
N PHE A 396 -4.91 -3.42 -30.10
CA PHE A 396 -3.86 -3.31 -31.11
C PHE A 396 -2.64 -4.17 -30.73
N VAL A 397 -2.11 -3.99 -29.52
CA VAL A 397 -0.93 -4.72 -29.05
C VAL A 397 -1.21 -6.22 -28.97
N ILE A 398 -2.36 -6.63 -28.41
CA ILE A 398 -2.72 -8.04 -28.29
C ILE A 398 -2.80 -8.71 -29.66
N ARG A 399 -3.40 -8.06 -30.66
CA ARG A 399 -3.51 -8.60 -32.02
C ARG A 399 -2.18 -8.61 -32.76
N ARG A 400 -1.44 -7.51 -32.67
CA ARG A 400 -0.21 -7.30 -33.46
C ARG A 400 0.94 -8.19 -33.01
N PHE A 401 0.98 -8.53 -31.71
CA PHE A 401 2.07 -9.29 -31.09
C PHE A 401 1.61 -10.63 -30.51
N ASP A 402 0.35 -11.03 -30.75
CA ASP A 402 -0.26 -12.27 -30.23
C ASP A 402 -0.04 -12.48 -28.71
N VAL A 403 -0.25 -11.41 -27.93
CA VAL A 403 -0.07 -11.45 -26.48
C VAL A 403 -1.03 -12.46 -25.85
N LYS A 404 -0.51 -13.30 -24.94
CA LYS A 404 -1.26 -14.36 -24.25
C LYS A 404 -2.03 -13.85 -23.02
N THR A 405 -2.93 -12.89 -23.22
CA THR A 405 -3.83 -12.40 -22.16
C THR A 405 -4.85 -13.48 -21.74
N PRO A 406 -5.56 -13.34 -20.59
CA PRO A 406 -6.53 -14.34 -20.15
C PRO A 406 -7.53 -14.73 -21.24
N GLY A 407 -7.66 -16.04 -21.48
CA GLY A 407 -8.51 -16.61 -22.53
C GLY A 407 -7.85 -16.76 -23.91
N ARG A 408 -6.59 -16.36 -24.08
CA ARG A 408 -5.78 -16.58 -25.30
C ARG A 408 -4.78 -17.74 -25.22
N THR A 409 -4.82 -18.51 -24.12
CA THR A 409 -4.06 -19.75 -23.94
C THR A 409 -5.00 -20.96 -24.03
N GLU A 410 -4.44 -22.13 -24.35
CA GLU A 410 -5.15 -23.41 -24.20
C GLU A 410 -5.48 -23.59 -22.71
N VAL A 411 -6.76 -23.62 -22.33
CA VAL A 411 -7.14 -23.78 -20.92
C VAL A 411 -7.29 -25.27 -20.62
N THR A 412 -6.39 -25.82 -19.82
CA THR A 412 -6.55 -27.12 -19.16
C THR A 412 -6.81 -26.90 -17.66
N ALA A 413 -8.09 -26.80 -17.30
CA ALA A 413 -8.70 -26.88 -15.96
C ALA A 413 -8.89 -25.59 -15.11
N SER A 414 -9.95 -25.62 -14.29
CA SER A 414 -10.53 -24.53 -13.50
C SER A 414 -10.09 -24.54 -12.03
N ALA A 415 -9.33 -23.55 -11.58
CA ALA A 415 -9.01 -23.33 -10.16
C ALA A 415 -10.26 -23.12 -9.27
N ASN A 416 -11.35 -22.65 -9.86
CA ASN A 416 -12.55 -22.23 -9.11
C ASN A 416 -13.41 -23.38 -8.59
N ASP A 417 -13.20 -24.62 -9.08
CA ASP A 417 -13.98 -25.78 -8.66
C ASP A 417 -13.29 -26.60 -7.55
N LYS A 418 -12.09 -26.19 -7.12
CA LYS A 418 -11.27 -26.90 -6.12
C LYS A 418 -11.27 -26.19 -4.78
N SER A 419 -11.33 -26.97 -3.70
CA SER A 419 -11.10 -26.47 -2.35
C SER A 419 -9.67 -25.95 -2.19
N ASP A 420 -9.43 -25.07 -1.21
CA ASP A 420 -8.07 -24.55 -0.95
C ASP A 420 -7.08 -25.68 -0.60
N SER A 421 -7.55 -26.77 0.01
CA SER A 421 -6.74 -27.96 0.33
C SER A 421 -6.31 -28.74 -0.91
N GLU A 422 -7.23 -28.99 -1.84
CA GLU A 422 -6.91 -29.68 -3.10
C GLU A 422 -5.96 -28.85 -3.94
N LEU A 423 -6.25 -27.54 -4.06
CA LEU A 423 -5.40 -26.62 -4.82
C LEU A 423 -4.00 -26.53 -4.21
N ALA A 424 -3.88 -26.43 -2.88
CA ALA A 424 -2.59 -26.43 -2.18
C ALA A 424 -1.79 -27.72 -2.44
N THR A 425 -2.44 -28.88 -2.42
CA THR A 425 -1.79 -30.18 -2.66
C THR A 425 -1.19 -30.25 -4.07
N GLU A 426 -1.97 -29.84 -5.07
CA GLU A 426 -1.52 -29.85 -6.47
C GLU A 426 -0.42 -28.80 -6.71
N ILE A 427 -0.53 -27.61 -6.11
CA ILE A 427 0.52 -26.58 -6.16
C ILE A 427 1.83 -27.13 -5.58
N ILE A 428 1.79 -27.79 -4.41
CA ILE A 428 2.99 -28.39 -3.80
C ILE A 428 3.64 -29.41 -4.74
N GLY A 429 2.83 -30.24 -5.42
CA GLY A 429 3.32 -31.19 -6.41
C GLY A 429 4.05 -30.51 -7.57
N LEU A 430 3.46 -29.45 -8.12
CA LEU A 430 4.04 -28.69 -9.24
C LEU A 430 5.25 -27.82 -8.85
N LEU A 431 5.45 -27.57 -7.56
CA LEU A 431 6.64 -26.91 -7.04
C LEU A 431 7.81 -27.89 -6.83
N GLY A 432 7.68 -29.17 -7.23
CA GLY A 432 8.71 -30.19 -7.01
C GLY A 432 8.60 -30.91 -5.66
N GLY A 433 7.45 -30.79 -4.99
CA GLY A 433 7.16 -31.41 -3.69
C GLY A 433 7.49 -30.53 -2.49
N ALA A 434 6.98 -30.91 -1.31
CA ALA A 434 7.12 -30.14 -0.06
C ALA A 434 8.60 -29.90 0.33
N GLN A 435 9.46 -30.87 0.04
CA GLN A 435 10.90 -30.79 0.27
C GLN A 435 11.62 -29.72 -0.55
N ASN A 436 11.03 -29.30 -1.69
CA ASN A 436 11.60 -28.26 -2.52
C ASN A 436 11.18 -26.86 -2.07
N ILE A 437 10.24 -26.73 -1.13
CA ILE A 437 9.69 -25.44 -0.69
C ILE A 437 10.39 -25.02 0.60
N ASP A 438 11.14 -23.91 0.56
CA ASP A 438 11.87 -23.35 1.70
C ASP A 438 11.00 -22.45 2.57
N SER A 439 10.16 -21.62 1.95
CA SER A 439 9.21 -20.77 2.66
C SER A 439 7.92 -20.58 1.86
N VAL A 440 6.81 -20.44 2.57
CA VAL A 440 5.51 -20.10 2.01
C VAL A 440 5.01 -18.81 2.63
N GLY A 441 4.66 -17.86 1.78
CA GLY A 441 4.01 -16.63 2.16
C GLY A 441 3.03 -16.20 1.08
N SER A 442 2.38 -15.07 1.31
CA SER A 442 1.45 -14.50 0.35
C SER A 442 1.32 -13.00 0.53
N CYS A 443 0.92 -12.33 -0.55
CA CYS A 443 0.21 -11.05 -0.47
C CYS A 443 -1.24 -11.29 -0.92
N ILE A 444 -2.08 -10.24 -0.91
CA ILE A 444 -3.53 -10.33 -1.20
C ILE A 444 -3.82 -11.19 -2.43
N THR A 445 -3.05 -11.01 -3.50
CA THR A 445 -3.31 -11.66 -4.78
C THR A 445 -2.29 -12.73 -5.20
N ARG A 446 -1.21 -12.95 -4.45
CA ARG A 446 -0.09 -13.83 -4.88
C ARG A 446 0.46 -14.69 -3.75
N LEU A 447 0.72 -15.96 -4.06
CA LEU A 447 1.64 -16.79 -3.30
C LEU A 447 3.06 -16.30 -3.55
N ARG A 448 3.86 -16.25 -2.49
CA ARG A 448 5.29 -15.96 -2.52
C ARG A 448 6.00 -17.15 -1.90
N LEU A 449 6.84 -17.79 -2.68
CA LEU A 449 7.47 -19.05 -2.36
C LEU A 449 8.97 -18.86 -2.51
N GLU A 450 9.77 -19.40 -1.60
CA GLU A 450 11.15 -19.74 -1.92
C GLU A 450 11.23 -21.24 -2.12
N VAL A 451 11.96 -21.66 -3.15
CA VAL A 451 12.24 -23.06 -3.44
C VAL A 451 13.73 -23.33 -3.48
N ALA A 452 14.12 -24.56 -3.14
CA ALA A 452 15.51 -24.98 -3.19
C ALA A 452 16.02 -25.14 -4.63
N LYS A 453 15.15 -25.59 -5.54
CA LYS A 453 15.44 -25.81 -6.97
C LYS A 453 14.33 -25.25 -7.86
N SER A 454 14.59 -24.10 -8.49
CA SER A 454 13.63 -23.46 -9.41
C SER A 454 13.34 -24.27 -10.67
N GLU A 455 14.29 -25.10 -11.11
CA GLU A 455 14.15 -25.98 -12.29
C GLU A 455 13.10 -27.08 -12.10
N ALA A 456 12.81 -27.45 -10.84
CA ALA A 456 11.80 -28.46 -10.52
C ALA A 456 10.37 -27.90 -10.54
N VAL A 457 10.19 -26.60 -10.80
CA VAL A 457 8.88 -25.97 -10.80
C VAL A 457 8.24 -26.00 -12.17
N ASP A 458 7.08 -26.65 -12.23
CA ASP A 458 6.26 -26.74 -13.43
C ASP A 458 5.41 -25.47 -13.60
N ARG A 459 5.94 -24.54 -14.38
CA ARG A 459 5.29 -23.28 -14.70
C ARG A 459 3.98 -23.48 -15.45
N ASP A 460 3.96 -24.40 -16.41
CA ASP A 460 2.81 -24.59 -17.28
C ASP A 460 1.69 -25.33 -16.55
N GLY A 461 2.04 -26.29 -15.69
CA GLY A 461 1.11 -26.90 -14.75
C GLY A 461 0.48 -25.88 -13.81
N LEU A 462 1.26 -24.95 -13.26
CA LEU A 462 0.72 -23.91 -12.35
C LEU A 462 -0.25 -22.96 -13.08
N ASN A 463 0.07 -22.57 -14.32
CA ASN A 463 -0.86 -21.82 -15.17
C ASN A 463 -2.12 -22.65 -15.49
N GLY A 464 -1.97 -23.96 -15.71
CA GLY A 464 -3.06 -24.92 -15.90
C GLY A 464 -3.97 -25.06 -14.68
N LEU A 465 -3.41 -24.96 -13.47
CA LEU A 465 -4.20 -24.88 -12.22
C LEU A 465 -4.97 -23.57 -12.05
N GLY A 466 -4.88 -22.64 -13.02
CA GLY A 466 -5.55 -21.35 -13.02
C GLY A 466 -4.79 -20.25 -12.28
N ALA A 467 -3.47 -20.39 -12.13
CA ALA A 467 -2.63 -19.25 -11.81
C ALA A 467 -2.74 -18.21 -12.95
N ARG A 468 -2.98 -16.95 -12.57
CA ARG A 468 -3.04 -15.81 -13.50
C ARG A 468 -1.64 -15.39 -13.98
N GLY A 469 -0.60 -15.90 -13.33
CA GLY A 469 0.79 -15.77 -13.73
C GLY A 469 1.74 -16.42 -12.72
N VAL A 470 2.88 -16.87 -13.22
CA VAL A 470 3.99 -17.46 -12.45
C VAL A 470 5.27 -16.69 -12.79
N VAL A 471 5.94 -16.20 -11.74
CA VAL A 471 7.09 -15.29 -11.83
C VAL A 471 8.25 -15.84 -11.02
N PHE A 472 9.41 -15.97 -11.63
CA PHE A 472 10.64 -16.28 -10.91
C PHE A 472 11.32 -14.98 -10.48
N VAL A 473 11.71 -14.89 -9.22
CA VAL A 473 12.31 -13.72 -8.57
C VAL A 473 13.66 -14.12 -7.98
N GLY A 474 14.73 -13.75 -8.66
CA GLY A 474 16.06 -14.26 -8.35
C GLY A 474 16.19 -15.75 -8.66
N ASP A 475 17.13 -16.43 -8.00
CA ASP A 475 17.46 -17.82 -8.33
C ASP A 475 16.44 -18.82 -7.74
N ASN A 476 15.82 -18.49 -6.60
CA ASN A 476 15.01 -19.40 -5.79
C ASN A 476 13.60 -18.88 -5.46
N GLY A 477 13.30 -17.60 -5.73
CA GLY A 477 12.01 -17.01 -5.41
C GLY A 477 10.99 -17.28 -6.52
N ILE A 478 9.76 -17.61 -6.15
CA ILE A 478 8.65 -17.84 -7.08
C ILE A 478 7.41 -17.11 -6.57
N GLN A 479 6.73 -16.38 -7.44
CA GLN A 479 5.43 -15.78 -7.15
C GLN A 479 4.37 -16.35 -8.08
N VAL A 480 3.27 -16.85 -7.50
CA VAL A 480 2.14 -17.44 -8.23
C VAL A 480 0.88 -16.65 -7.93
N ILE A 481 0.23 -16.10 -8.95
CA ILE A 481 -0.90 -15.17 -8.77
C ILE A 481 -2.23 -15.94 -8.83
N PHE A 482 -2.85 -16.16 -7.66
CA PHE A 482 -4.18 -16.79 -7.55
C PHE A 482 -5.31 -15.80 -7.21
N GLY A 483 -5.02 -14.49 -7.12
CA GLY A 483 -6.00 -13.50 -6.68
C GLY A 483 -6.26 -13.60 -5.17
N ALA A 484 -7.41 -13.08 -4.71
CA ALA A 484 -7.74 -12.97 -3.28
C ALA A 484 -7.63 -14.28 -2.46
N ARG A 485 -7.61 -15.44 -3.15
CA ARG A 485 -7.43 -16.76 -2.54
C ARG A 485 -5.98 -17.06 -2.11
N ALA A 486 -5.01 -16.28 -2.56
CA ALA A 486 -3.59 -16.54 -2.32
C ALA A 486 -3.25 -16.63 -0.81
N GLN A 487 -3.89 -15.82 0.04
CA GLN A 487 -3.66 -15.87 1.48
C GLN A 487 -4.11 -17.21 2.08
N PHE A 488 -5.30 -17.67 1.72
CA PHE A 488 -5.87 -18.92 2.22
C PHE A 488 -5.09 -20.14 1.71
N ILE A 489 -4.67 -20.11 0.44
CA ILE A 489 -3.83 -21.16 -0.15
C ILE A 489 -2.48 -21.22 0.59
N ALA A 490 -1.82 -20.09 0.83
CA ALA A 490 -0.55 -20.05 1.57
C ALA A 490 -0.70 -20.61 2.99
N GLN A 491 -1.75 -20.21 3.71
CA GLN A 491 -1.99 -20.69 5.07
C GLN A 491 -2.20 -22.21 5.11
N THR A 492 -2.93 -22.74 4.12
CA THR A 492 -3.17 -24.17 3.96
C THR A 492 -1.87 -24.91 3.64
N MET A 493 -1.07 -24.40 2.69
CA MET A 493 0.24 -24.96 2.34
C MET A 493 1.19 -24.97 3.54
N SER A 494 1.34 -23.85 4.25
CA SER A 494 2.16 -23.74 5.46
C SER A 494 1.80 -24.78 6.51
N THR A 495 0.50 -25.01 6.72
CA THR A 495 0.00 -26.03 7.64
C THR A 495 0.37 -27.44 7.17
N MET A 496 0.26 -27.72 5.86
CA MET A 496 0.57 -29.04 5.28
C MET A 496 2.07 -29.38 5.32
N ILE A 497 2.93 -28.40 5.07
CA ILE A 497 4.39 -28.62 4.99
C ILE A 497 5.13 -28.34 6.30
N GLY A 498 4.45 -27.76 7.29
CA GLY A 498 5.03 -27.40 8.59
C GLY A 498 6.05 -26.26 8.52
N LYS A 499 5.85 -25.29 7.61
CA LYS A 499 6.75 -24.13 7.40
C LYS A 499 6.03 -22.80 7.35
#